data_AF-A0A9J6AES0-F1
#
_entry.id   AF-A0A9J6AES0-F1
#
_cell.length_a   1.000
_cell.length_b   1.000
_cell.length_c   1.000
_cell.angle_alpha   90.00
_cell.angle_beta   90.00
_cell.angle_gamma   90.00
#
_symmetry.space_group_name_H-M   'P 1'
#
loop_
_entity.id
_entity.type
_entity.pdbx_description
1 polymer ?
#
loop_
_entity_poly.entity_id
_entity_poly.type
_entity_poly.pdbx_seq_one_letter_code
_entity_poly.pdbx_strand_id
1 'polypeptide(L)'
;MLEKELETKEVRAYKQAIRALREIQVEDKEPKEKVLSELNYDDVDVGIKKFGAIDSCPFRTACKQKFSHQVAEERATELCSIWQANVENPKWNPFKTVVLTGEVQAETIDQEEKHLQQLRKEWGYEVYLAVVIALKEIKEYNMKERTMTHQLWNFEEGRKATLEEAICLMEEKLMEAKIKDTGFVKVDELKPGTEGINLIVKVLNTDVVVDKSEEHQSLPSYSYSPFRITRVAESLVGDETGTIIFTTRNEQVDLVTPGSILLLYGAKIQIYRGFLRLALENKMQIKVAEPMEFDVDDDEDCNLSLAEYDVI
;
A
#
# COMPACT_ATOMS: atom_id res chain seq x y z
N MET A 1 5.78 -33.81 1.73
CA MET A 1 4.49 -33.40 1.16
C MET A 1 3.85 -32.41 2.14
N LEU A 2 4.41 -31.20 2.24
CA LEU A 2 3.95 -30.17 3.18
C LEU A 2 4.60 -28.85 2.77
N GLU A 3 4.15 -28.30 1.66
CA GLU A 3 4.35 -26.90 1.25
C GLU A 3 3.19 -26.56 0.32
N LYS A 4 1.98 -26.59 0.88
CA LYS A 4 0.90 -25.73 0.40
C LYS A 4 0.75 -24.68 1.48
N GLU A 5 1.58 -23.65 1.42
CA GLU A 5 1.27 -22.41 2.11
C GLU A 5 -0.17 -22.05 1.74
N LEU A 6 -1.02 -21.90 2.77
CA LEU A 6 -2.41 -21.54 2.58
C LEU A 6 -2.45 -20.06 2.23
N GLU A 7 -2.03 -19.73 1.01
CA GLU A 7 -1.99 -18.36 0.49
C GLU A 7 -3.31 -17.64 0.78
N THR A 8 -3.22 -16.50 1.49
CA THR A 8 -4.37 -15.65 1.76
C THR A 8 -5.09 -15.24 0.47
N LYS A 9 -6.39 -14.95 0.61
CA LYS A 9 -7.20 -14.43 -0.50
C LYS A 9 -6.60 -13.14 -1.08
N GLU A 10 -6.00 -12.33 -0.23
CA GLU A 10 -5.35 -11.06 -0.58
C GLU A 10 -4.08 -11.28 -1.43
N VAL A 11 -3.13 -12.10 -0.96
CA VAL A 11 -1.91 -12.44 -1.73
C VAL A 11 -2.26 -13.07 -3.07
N ARG A 12 -3.25 -13.98 -3.11
CA ARG A 12 -3.72 -14.58 -4.36
C ARG A 12 -4.23 -13.55 -5.36
N ALA A 13 -4.99 -12.57 -4.87
CA ALA A 13 -5.58 -11.56 -5.72
C ALA A 13 -4.53 -10.61 -6.30
N TYR A 14 -3.56 -10.14 -5.51
CA TYR A 14 -2.45 -9.34 -6.03
C TYR A 14 -1.64 -10.10 -7.09
N LYS A 15 -1.34 -11.40 -6.88
CA LYS A 15 -0.67 -12.22 -7.89
C LYS A 15 -1.47 -12.34 -9.19
N GLN A 16 -2.80 -12.50 -9.07
CA GLN A 16 -3.68 -12.58 -10.23
C GLN A 16 -3.72 -11.24 -10.99
N ALA A 17 -3.83 -10.12 -10.28
CA ALA A 17 -3.81 -8.78 -10.84
C ALA A 17 -2.49 -8.49 -11.59
N ILE A 18 -1.34 -8.77 -10.97
CA ILE A 18 -0.01 -8.58 -11.60
C ILE A 18 0.12 -9.41 -12.88
N ARG A 19 -0.32 -10.68 -12.86
CA ARG A 19 -0.31 -11.51 -14.07
C ARG A 19 -1.12 -10.86 -15.18
N ALA A 20 -2.34 -10.43 -14.87
CA ALA A 20 -3.24 -9.88 -15.86
C ALA A 20 -2.75 -8.52 -16.42
N LEU A 21 -2.14 -7.68 -15.59
CA LEU A 21 -1.48 -6.44 -16.02
C LEU A 21 -0.29 -6.72 -16.97
N ARG A 22 0.57 -7.69 -16.63
CA ARG A 22 1.70 -8.10 -17.48
C ARG A 22 1.24 -8.69 -18.81
N GLU A 23 0.15 -9.46 -18.82
CA GLU A 23 -0.45 -9.97 -20.07
C GLU A 23 -0.91 -8.82 -20.97
N ILE A 24 -1.58 -7.80 -20.41
CA ILE A 24 -1.99 -6.60 -21.16
C ILE A 24 -0.78 -5.85 -21.71
N GLN A 25 0.28 -5.71 -20.92
CA GLN A 25 1.52 -5.05 -21.30
C GLN A 25 2.20 -5.76 -22.49
N VAL A 26 2.25 -7.10 -22.48
CA VAL A 26 2.82 -7.89 -23.59
C VAL A 26 1.97 -7.80 -24.85
N GLU A 27 0.65 -7.76 -24.71
CA GLU A 27 -0.27 -7.71 -25.85
C GLU A 27 -0.45 -6.30 -26.45
N ASP A 28 0.13 -5.26 -25.83
CA ASP A 28 -0.04 -3.84 -26.18
C ASP A 28 -1.52 -3.45 -26.37
N LYS A 29 -2.36 -3.92 -25.43
CA LYS A 29 -3.81 -3.68 -25.45
C LYS A 29 -4.18 -2.63 -24.41
N GLU A 30 -5.32 -1.97 -24.65
CA GLU A 30 -5.94 -1.19 -23.58
C GLU A 30 -6.43 -2.13 -22.46
N PRO A 31 -6.22 -1.75 -21.19
CA PRO A 31 -6.58 -2.60 -20.10
C PRO A 31 -8.11 -2.73 -19.98
N LYS A 32 -8.59 -3.95 -19.80
CA LYS A 32 -10.02 -4.29 -19.84
C LYS A 32 -10.65 -4.21 -18.46
N GLU A 33 -11.88 -3.70 -18.37
CA GLU A 33 -12.64 -3.53 -17.11
C GLU A 33 -12.60 -4.76 -16.20
N LYS A 34 -12.69 -5.98 -16.75
CA LYS A 34 -12.66 -7.21 -15.95
C LYS A 34 -11.31 -7.47 -15.27
N VAL A 35 -10.19 -7.28 -15.98
CA VAL A 35 -8.85 -7.40 -15.42
C VAL A 35 -8.60 -6.31 -14.40
N LEU A 36 -9.06 -5.11 -14.75
CA LEU A 36 -8.86 -3.93 -13.96
C LEU A 36 -9.73 -3.91 -12.69
N SER A 37 -10.90 -4.56 -12.67
CA SER A 37 -11.80 -4.59 -11.50
C SER A 37 -11.20 -5.34 -10.32
N GLU A 38 -10.21 -6.19 -10.60
CA GLU A 38 -9.41 -6.90 -9.60
C GLU A 38 -8.36 -5.98 -8.94
N LEU A 39 -8.15 -4.77 -9.46
CA LEU A 39 -7.27 -3.74 -8.89
C LEU A 39 -7.99 -2.85 -7.86
N ASN A 40 -9.31 -2.93 -7.78
CA ASN A 40 -10.11 -1.99 -7.00
C ASN A 40 -10.16 -2.40 -5.52
N TYR A 41 -9.01 -2.29 -4.86
CA TYR A 41 -8.87 -2.33 -3.42
C TYR A 41 -9.06 -0.92 -2.87
N ASP A 42 -9.78 -0.79 -1.75
CA ASP A 42 -10.13 0.51 -1.14
C ASP A 42 -8.91 1.34 -0.66
N ASP A 43 -7.68 0.80 -0.76
CA ASP A 43 -6.46 1.34 -0.15
C ASP A 43 -5.29 1.43 -1.16
N VAL A 44 -5.59 1.75 -2.42
CA VAL A 44 -4.60 1.79 -3.48
C VAL A 44 -4.70 3.06 -4.32
N ASP A 45 -3.59 3.82 -4.38
CA ASP A 45 -3.50 5.10 -5.10
C ASP A 45 -3.58 4.99 -6.62
N VAL A 46 -3.35 3.79 -7.17
CA VAL A 46 -3.51 3.51 -8.60
C VAL A 46 -4.62 2.49 -8.83
N GLY A 47 -5.68 2.91 -9.50
CA GLY A 47 -6.84 2.06 -9.75
C GLY A 47 -7.57 2.41 -11.04
N ILE A 48 -8.76 1.85 -11.22
CA ILE A 48 -9.61 2.27 -12.34
C ILE A 48 -10.39 3.50 -11.94
N LYS A 49 -10.30 4.53 -12.77
CA LYS A 49 -11.30 5.57 -12.78
C LYS A 49 -12.27 5.39 -13.96
N LYS A 50 -13.57 5.40 -13.64
CA LYS A 50 -14.66 5.47 -14.62
C LYS A 50 -14.84 6.92 -15.02
N PHE A 51 -14.64 7.22 -16.30
CA PHE A 51 -14.83 8.56 -16.81
C PHE A 51 -16.15 8.69 -17.57
N GLY A 52 -16.82 9.82 -17.37
CA GLY A 52 -18.08 10.12 -18.05
C GLY A 52 -19.31 9.40 -17.48
N ALA A 53 -19.13 8.57 -16.44
CA ALA A 53 -20.21 8.05 -15.63
C ALA A 53 -20.54 9.04 -14.51
N ILE A 54 -21.82 9.35 -14.34
CA ILE A 54 -22.29 10.20 -13.25
C ILE A 54 -22.19 9.43 -11.93
N ASP A 55 -21.59 10.06 -10.92
CA ASP A 55 -21.63 9.54 -9.56
C ASP A 55 -23.08 9.52 -9.04
N SER A 56 -23.56 8.32 -8.69
CA SER A 56 -24.91 8.09 -8.21
C SER A 56 -25.12 8.48 -6.74
N CYS A 57 -24.05 8.63 -5.94
CA CYS A 57 -24.15 8.93 -4.52
C CYS A 57 -24.93 10.21 -4.22
N PRO A 58 -24.67 11.36 -4.88
CA PRO A 58 -25.45 12.58 -4.71
C PRO A 58 -26.94 12.40 -5.02
N PHE A 59 -27.27 11.60 -6.04
CA PHE A 59 -28.66 11.33 -6.42
C PHE A 59 -29.38 10.52 -5.33
N ARG A 60 -28.71 9.50 -4.78
CA ARG A 60 -29.24 8.70 -3.66
C ARG A 60 -29.47 9.56 -2.43
N THR A 61 -28.53 10.42 -2.08
CA THR A 61 -28.65 11.35 -0.95
C THR A 61 -29.81 12.32 -1.15
N ALA A 62 -29.91 12.97 -2.31
CA ALA A 62 -30.99 13.91 -2.61
C ALA A 62 -32.37 13.23 -2.63
N CYS A 63 -32.47 12.03 -3.19
CA CYS A 63 -33.73 11.27 -3.21
C CYS A 63 -34.15 10.79 -1.82
N LYS A 64 -33.22 10.40 -0.94
CA LYS A 64 -33.53 10.03 0.45
C LYS A 64 -34.09 11.20 1.26
N GLN A 65 -33.72 12.44 0.93
CA GLN A 65 -34.27 13.62 1.58
C GLN A 65 -35.69 13.98 1.08
N LYS A 66 -36.03 13.61 -0.16
CA LYS A 66 -37.31 13.95 -0.79
C LYS A 66 -38.37 12.86 -0.72
N PHE A 67 -37.96 11.60 -0.70
CA PHE A 67 -38.87 10.46 -0.81
C PHE A 67 -38.75 9.53 0.40
N SER A 68 -39.75 8.67 0.58
CA SER A 68 -39.66 7.61 1.58
C SER A 68 -38.59 6.58 1.20
N HIS A 69 -38.01 5.93 2.20
CA HIS A 69 -36.95 4.94 2.01
C HIS A 69 -37.32 3.82 1.03
N GLN A 70 -38.60 3.46 0.93
CA GLN A 70 -39.07 2.40 0.03
C GLN A 70 -38.95 2.74 -1.45
N VAL A 71 -39.05 4.02 -1.83
CA VAL A 71 -39.02 4.46 -3.24
C VAL A 71 -37.79 5.31 -3.58
N ALA A 72 -37.04 5.79 -2.57
CA ALA A 72 -35.93 6.72 -2.77
C ALA A 72 -34.81 6.12 -3.65
N GLU A 73 -34.48 4.84 -3.47
CA GLU A 73 -33.43 4.16 -4.25
C GLU A 73 -33.84 3.98 -5.73
N GLU A 74 -35.09 3.57 -5.98
CA GLU A 74 -35.62 3.44 -7.35
C GLU A 74 -35.63 4.80 -8.06
N ARG A 75 -36.09 5.87 -7.38
CA ARG A 75 -36.09 7.23 -7.92
C ARG A 75 -34.69 7.77 -8.17
N ALA A 76 -33.74 7.48 -7.29
CA ALA A 76 -32.35 7.87 -7.50
C ALA A 76 -31.76 7.21 -8.75
N THR A 77 -32.04 5.91 -8.93
CA THR A 77 -31.57 5.13 -10.08
C THR A 77 -32.18 5.66 -11.38
N GLU A 78 -33.50 5.87 -11.43
CA GLU A 78 -34.19 6.45 -12.58
C GLU A 78 -33.61 7.82 -12.96
N LEU A 79 -33.47 8.71 -11.99
CA LEU A 79 -32.97 10.06 -12.21
C LEU A 79 -31.52 10.04 -12.70
N CYS A 80 -30.66 9.22 -12.09
CA CYS A 80 -29.26 9.08 -12.50
C CYS A 80 -29.17 8.56 -13.94
N SER A 81 -29.97 7.56 -14.32
CA SER A 81 -30.00 7.01 -15.69
C SER A 81 -30.48 8.03 -16.73
N ILE A 82 -31.50 8.84 -16.40
CA ILE A 82 -31.97 9.92 -17.29
C ILE A 82 -30.84 10.92 -17.56
N TRP A 83 -30.13 11.34 -16.52
CA TRP A 83 -29.04 12.28 -16.67
C TRP A 83 -27.82 11.68 -17.37
N GLN A 84 -27.53 10.40 -17.15
CA GLN A 84 -26.49 9.69 -17.87
C GLN A 84 -26.77 9.70 -19.38
N ALA A 85 -27.99 9.37 -19.78
CA ALA A 85 -28.40 9.41 -21.19
C ALA A 85 -28.31 10.81 -21.79
N ASN A 86 -28.58 11.86 -21.01
CA ASN A 86 -28.40 13.25 -21.46
C ASN A 86 -26.93 13.57 -21.68
N VAL A 87 -26.06 13.23 -20.73
CA VAL A 87 -24.60 13.46 -20.80
C VAL A 87 -23.98 12.75 -22.01
N GLU A 88 -24.42 11.53 -22.30
CA GLU A 88 -23.96 10.74 -23.44
C GLU A 88 -24.50 11.26 -24.79
N ASN A 89 -25.58 12.05 -24.80
CA ASN A 89 -26.21 12.55 -26.02
C ASN A 89 -25.29 13.55 -26.77
N PRO A 90 -24.76 13.21 -27.97
CA PRO A 90 -23.83 14.06 -28.70
C PRO A 90 -24.42 15.42 -29.12
N LYS A 91 -25.74 15.52 -29.24
CA LYS A 91 -26.45 16.75 -29.64
C LYS A 91 -26.54 17.77 -28.50
N TRP A 92 -26.36 17.34 -27.26
CA TRP A 92 -26.39 18.23 -26.11
C TRP A 92 -24.95 18.61 -25.73
N ASN A 93 -24.57 19.86 -25.96
CA ASN A 93 -23.23 20.37 -25.65
C ASN A 93 -23.35 21.61 -24.77
N PRO A 94 -23.47 21.45 -23.44
CA PRO A 94 -23.72 22.55 -22.50
C PRO A 94 -22.43 23.34 -22.18
N PHE A 95 -21.62 23.64 -23.20
CA PHE A 95 -20.36 24.35 -23.05
C PHE A 95 -20.32 25.60 -23.94
N LYS A 96 -19.67 26.63 -23.44
CA LYS A 96 -19.39 27.88 -24.16
C LYS A 96 -17.89 28.15 -24.21
N THR A 97 -17.41 28.61 -25.34
CA THR A 97 -16.03 29.07 -25.51
C THR A 97 -15.87 30.43 -24.87
N VAL A 98 -14.92 30.56 -23.95
CA VAL A 98 -14.53 31.82 -23.32
C VAL A 98 -13.12 32.14 -23.80
N VAL A 99 -12.94 33.35 -24.34
CA VAL A 99 -11.61 33.83 -24.71
C VAL A 99 -10.98 34.43 -23.46
N LEU A 100 -9.98 33.74 -22.91
CA LEU A 100 -9.15 34.30 -21.85
C LEU A 100 -8.03 35.14 -22.50
N THR A 101 -7.80 36.32 -21.94
CA THR A 101 -6.83 37.35 -22.35
C THR A 101 -5.68 36.83 -23.22
N GLY A 102 -5.75 37.12 -24.52
CA GLY A 102 -4.63 36.97 -25.45
C GLY A 102 -4.78 35.84 -26.46
N GLU A 103 -4.96 34.58 -26.02
CA GLU A 103 -4.80 33.44 -26.94
C GLU A 103 -5.48 32.12 -26.53
N VAL A 104 -5.81 31.89 -25.25
CA VAL A 104 -6.37 30.61 -24.82
C VAL A 104 -7.90 30.62 -24.89
N GLN A 105 -8.45 29.86 -25.82
CA GLN A 105 -9.87 29.52 -25.86
C GLN A 105 -10.13 28.39 -24.85
N ALA A 106 -10.78 28.70 -23.73
CA ALA A 106 -11.19 27.71 -22.75
C ALA A 106 -12.70 27.49 -22.86
N GLU A 107 -13.14 26.25 -23.04
CA GLU A 107 -14.56 25.94 -23.06
C GLU A 107 -15.06 25.60 -21.66
N THR A 108 -15.96 26.42 -21.14
CA THR A 108 -16.52 26.27 -19.79
C THR A 108 -17.99 25.88 -19.86
N ILE A 109 -18.53 25.31 -18.79
CA ILE A 109 -19.97 24.99 -18.73
C ILE A 109 -20.78 26.28 -18.87
N ASP A 110 -21.76 26.27 -19.76
CA ASP A 110 -22.66 27.39 -19.90
C ASP A 110 -23.56 27.49 -18.66
N GLN A 111 -23.28 28.50 -17.83
CA GLN A 111 -24.04 28.77 -16.61
C GLN A 111 -25.51 29.12 -16.88
N GLU A 112 -25.88 29.47 -18.13
CA GLU A 112 -27.25 29.76 -18.54
C GLU A 112 -28.00 28.53 -19.10
N GLU A 113 -27.35 27.36 -19.13
CA GLU A 113 -27.99 26.15 -19.64
C GLU A 113 -29.17 25.73 -18.75
N LYS A 114 -30.36 25.75 -19.35
CA LYS A 114 -31.63 25.66 -18.62
C LYS A 114 -31.81 24.34 -17.89
N HIS A 115 -31.38 23.22 -18.47
CA HIS A 115 -31.54 21.91 -17.85
C HIS A 115 -30.63 21.77 -16.62
N LEU A 116 -29.38 22.22 -16.70
CA LEU A 116 -28.43 22.23 -15.58
C LEU A 116 -28.86 23.19 -14.47
N GLN A 117 -29.39 24.37 -14.81
CA GLN A 117 -29.96 25.28 -13.82
C GLN A 117 -31.16 24.66 -13.11
N GLN A 118 -32.05 24.00 -13.87
CA GLN A 118 -33.21 23.32 -13.30
C GLN A 118 -32.78 22.16 -12.40
N LEU A 119 -31.81 21.36 -12.82
CA LEU A 119 -31.22 20.27 -12.02
C LEU A 119 -30.72 20.79 -10.67
N ARG A 120 -29.94 21.87 -10.69
CA ARG A 120 -29.41 22.49 -9.47
C ARG A 120 -30.52 23.00 -8.56
N LYS A 121 -31.54 23.63 -9.13
CA LYS A 121 -32.67 24.18 -8.37
C LYS A 121 -33.52 23.07 -7.73
N GLU A 122 -33.77 21.99 -8.46
CA GLU A 122 -34.62 20.91 -8.00
C GLU A 122 -33.88 19.95 -7.06
N TRP A 123 -32.67 19.54 -7.39
CA TRP A 123 -31.96 18.43 -6.75
C TRP A 123 -30.72 18.85 -5.96
N GLY A 124 -30.37 20.14 -6.01
CA GLY A 124 -29.27 20.70 -5.24
C GLY A 124 -27.94 20.73 -5.98
N TYR A 125 -26.94 21.31 -5.33
CA TYR A 125 -25.63 21.57 -5.92
C TYR A 125 -24.81 20.30 -6.14
N GLU A 126 -24.88 19.30 -5.25
CA GLU A 126 -24.10 18.07 -5.36
C GLU A 126 -24.51 17.23 -6.58
N VAL A 127 -25.82 17.11 -6.84
CA VAL A 127 -26.36 16.42 -8.03
C VAL A 127 -25.94 17.16 -9.31
N TYR A 128 -26.05 18.48 -9.31
CA TYR A 128 -25.54 19.31 -10.42
C TYR A 128 -24.04 19.10 -10.66
N LEU A 129 -23.24 19.08 -9.59
CA LEU A 129 -21.79 18.94 -9.67
C LEU A 129 -21.40 17.58 -10.25
N ALA A 130 -22.05 16.49 -9.85
CA ALA A 130 -21.83 15.15 -10.39
C ALA A 130 -22.02 15.10 -11.92
N VAL A 131 -23.10 15.71 -12.43
CA VAL A 131 -23.36 15.79 -13.88
C VAL A 131 -22.31 16.65 -14.61
N VAL A 132 -21.92 17.78 -14.02
CA VAL A 132 -20.91 18.67 -14.61
C VAL A 132 -19.53 18.01 -14.67
N ILE A 133 -19.14 17.25 -13.64
CA ILE A 133 -17.89 16.49 -13.63
C ILE A 133 -17.90 15.49 -14.78
N ALA A 134 -18.95 14.68 -14.92
CA ALA A 134 -19.07 13.69 -16.01
C ALA A 134 -18.99 14.36 -17.41
N LEU A 135 -19.66 15.49 -17.61
CA LEU A 135 -19.58 16.27 -18.86
C LEU A 135 -18.17 16.76 -19.17
N LYS A 136 -17.48 17.29 -18.16
CA LYS A 136 -16.09 17.76 -18.31
C LYS A 136 -15.16 16.61 -18.64
N GLU A 137 -15.31 15.47 -17.97
CA GLU A 137 -14.51 14.27 -18.24
C GLU A 137 -14.68 13.76 -19.67
N ILE A 138 -15.91 13.63 -20.17
CA ILE A 138 -16.15 13.22 -21.57
C ILE A 138 -15.45 14.14 -22.56
N LYS A 139 -15.45 15.45 -22.26
CA LYS A 139 -14.90 16.49 -23.12
C LYS A 139 -13.38 16.55 -23.07
N GLU A 140 -12.81 16.60 -21.87
CA GLU A 140 -11.37 16.71 -21.61
C GLU A 140 -10.61 15.50 -22.17
N TYR A 141 -11.19 14.30 -22.02
CA TYR A 141 -10.58 13.07 -22.53
C TYR A 141 -11.01 12.72 -23.97
N ASN A 142 -11.63 13.66 -24.69
CA ASN A 142 -12.04 13.52 -26.10
C ASN A 142 -12.63 12.13 -26.41
N MET A 143 -13.56 11.67 -25.57
CA MET A 143 -14.23 10.38 -25.80
C MET A 143 -15.05 10.51 -27.08
N LYS A 144 -14.51 10.02 -28.20
CA LYS A 144 -15.10 10.15 -29.54
C LYS A 144 -16.54 9.65 -29.60
N GLU A 145 -16.88 8.70 -28.73
CA GLU A 145 -18.20 8.09 -28.64
C GLU A 145 -19.07 8.61 -27.48
N ARG A 146 -18.55 9.53 -26.64
CA ARG A 146 -19.19 9.98 -25.38
C ARG A 146 -19.68 8.82 -24.50
N THR A 147 -19.06 7.66 -24.62
CA THR A 147 -19.40 6.46 -23.85
C THR A 147 -18.55 6.39 -22.59
N MET A 148 -19.07 5.72 -21.56
CA MET A 148 -18.31 5.42 -20.35
C MET A 148 -17.00 4.72 -20.73
N THR A 149 -15.87 5.30 -20.32
CA THR A 149 -14.54 4.69 -20.50
C THR A 149 -13.90 4.40 -19.15
N HIS A 150 -13.08 3.35 -19.12
CA HIS A 150 -12.29 2.96 -17.97
C HIS A 150 -10.84 3.30 -18.28
N GLN A 151 -10.19 4.06 -17.40
CA GLN A 151 -8.76 4.31 -17.52
C GLN A 151 -8.07 3.97 -16.22
N LEU A 152 -6.85 3.44 -16.36
CA LEU A 152 -5.93 3.31 -15.26
C LEU A 152 -5.53 4.72 -14.80
N TRP A 153 -5.67 4.99 -13.52
CA TRP A 153 -5.60 6.32 -12.96
C TRP A 153 -4.80 6.33 -11.68
N ASN A 154 -3.89 7.29 -11.56
CA ASN A 154 -3.21 7.61 -10.31
C ASN A 154 -4.06 8.69 -9.60
N PHE A 155 -4.69 8.30 -8.50
CA PHE A 155 -5.55 9.14 -7.68
C PHE A 155 -4.77 10.14 -6.82
N GLU A 156 -3.55 9.79 -6.43
CA GLU A 156 -2.64 10.68 -5.71
C GLU A 156 -2.20 11.85 -6.61
N GLU A 157 -1.72 11.54 -7.81
CA GLU A 157 -1.23 12.55 -8.76
C GLU A 157 -2.34 13.17 -9.63
N GLY A 158 -3.55 12.61 -9.61
CA GLY A 158 -4.67 13.11 -10.40
C GLY A 158 -4.42 13.05 -11.92
N ARG A 159 -3.75 12.00 -12.40
CA ARG A 159 -3.45 11.80 -13.83
C ARG A 159 -3.62 10.35 -14.27
N LYS A 160 -3.59 10.15 -15.59
CA LYS A 160 -3.54 8.80 -16.17
C LYS A 160 -2.29 8.07 -15.69
N ALA A 161 -2.48 6.85 -15.19
CA ALA A 161 -1.40 5.97 -14.76
C ALA A 161 -0.95 5.06 -15.91
N THR A 162 0.31 4.65 -15.86
CA THR A 162 0.93 3.68 -16.76
C THR A 162 0.74 2.25 -16.24
N LEU A 163 0.85 1.26 -17.13
CA LEU A 163 0.82 -0.14 -16.72
C LEU A 163 2.00 -0.49 -15.81
N GLU A 164 3.16 0.11 -16.06
CA GLU A 164 4.36 -0.02 -15.24
C GLU A 164 4.13 0.46 -13.81
N GLU A 165 3.56 1.67 -13.64
CA GLU A 165 3.21 2.22 -12.32
C GLU A 165 2.25 1.28 -11.56
N ALA A 166 1.21 0.76 -12.23
CA ALA A 166 0.29 -0.18 -11.59
C ALA A 166 0.93 -1.52 -11.24
N ILE A 167 1.83 -2.05 -12.08
CA ILE A 167 2.54 -3.30 -11.77
C ILE A 167 3.45 -3.11 -10.56
N CYS A 168 4.25 -2.03 -10.53
CA CYS A 168 5.15 -1.73 -9.43
C CYS A 168 4.40 -1.62 -8.10
N LEU A 169 3.32 -0.83 -8.07
CA LEU A 169 2.51 -0.67 -6.87
C LEU A 169 1.87 -2.00 -6.43
N MET A 170 1.40 -2.83 -7.37
CA MET A 170 0.80 -4.12 -7.03
C MET A 170 1.86 -5.11 -6.50
N GLU A 171 3.09 -5.02 -6.97
CA GLU A 171 4.22 -5.81 -6.45
C GLU A 171 4.60 -5.39 -5.03
N GLU A 172 4.59 -4.09 -4.73
CA GLU A 172 4.75 -3.55 -3.38
C GLU A 172 3.62 -4.03 -2.45
N LYS A 173 2.35 -3.91 -2.86
CA LYS A 173 1.22 -4.40 -2.06
C LYS A 173 1.22 -5.93 -1.90
N LEU A 174 1.66 -6.67 -2.92
CA LEU A 174 1.87 -8.12 -2.80
C LEU A 174 2.93 -8.44 -1.75
N MET A 175 3.99 -7.64 -1.68
CA MET A 175 5.06 -7.80 -0.72
C MET A 175 4.58 -7.49 0.70
N GLU A 176 3.90 -6.36 0.90
CA GLU A 176 3.23 -6.03 2.17
C GLU A 176 2.27 -7.14 2.60
N ALA A 177 1.41 -7.62 1.71
CA ALA A 177 0.43 -8.66 2.01
C ALA A 177 1.10 -10.00 2.36
N LYS A 178 2.19 -10.36 1.69
CA LYS A 178 3.00 -11.53 2.06
C LYS A 178 3.60 -11.35 3.45
N ILE A 179 4.12 -10.17 3.79
CA ILE A 179 4.65 -9.88 5.13
C ILE A 179 3.53 -10.00 6.17
N LYS A 180 2.35 -9.42 5.93
CA LYS A 180 1.18 -9.53 6.82
C LYS A 180 0.73 -10.98 7.01
N ASP A 181 0.73 -11.79 5.95
CA ASP A 181 0.33 -13.21 5.97
C ASP A 181 1.36 -14.12 6.66
N THR A 182 2.60 -13.66 6.82
CA THR A 182 3.66 -14.49 7.41
C THR A 182 3.53 -14.69 8.93
N GLY A 183 2.65 -13.94 9.62
CA GLY A 183 2.52 -13.98 11.08
C GLY A 183 3.72 -13.36 11.82
N PHE A 184 4.41 -12.44 11.16
CA PHE A 184 5.53 -11.69 11.70
C PHE A 184 5.03 -10.41 12.37
N VAL A 185 5.62 -10.09 13.51
CA VAL A 185 5.27 -8.93 14.35
C VAL A 185 6.10 -7.72 13.90
N LYS A 186 5.57 -6.51 14.09
CA LYS A 186 6.29 -5.26 13.83
C LYS A 186 7.19 -4.84 14.99
N VAL A 187 8.18 -4.00 14.72
CA VAL A 187 9.12 -3.56 15.77
C VAL A 187 8.39 -2.79 16.86
N ASP A 188 7.49 -1.85 16.54
CA ASP A 188 6.73 -1.05 17.53
C ASP A 188 5.83 -1.86 18.47
N GLU A 189 5.39 -3.06 18.05
CA GLU A 189 4.54 -3.96 18.83
C GLU A 189 5.32 -4.79 19.87
N LEU A 190 6.65 -4.72 19.88
CA LEU A 190 7.50 -5.53 20.76
C LEU A 190 7.36 -5.13 22.23
N LYS A 191 7.22 -6.13 23.10
CA LYS A 191 7.07 -5.93 24.55
C LYS A 191 8.14 -6.67 25.33
N PRO A 192 8.59 -6.14 26.48
CA PRO A 192 9.57 -6.83 27.31
C PRO A 192 9.09 -8.20 27.78
N GLY A 193 9.99 -9.19 27.78
CA GLY A 193 9.71 -10.55 28.24
C GLY A 193 8.94 -11.43 27.24
N THR A 194 8.64 -10.92 26.05
CA THR A 194 8.03 -11.72 24.98
C THR A 194 9.06 -12.64 24.31
N GLU A 195 8.62 -13.84 23.93
CA GLU A 195 9.44 -14.84 23.25
C GLU A 195 8.64 -15.56 22.17
N GLY A 196 9.35 -16.19 21.22
CA GLY A 196 8.72 -16.89 20.11
C GLY A 196 8.25 -15.97 18.97
N ILE A 197 8.77 -14.75 18.88
CA ILE A 197 8.31 -13.74 17.92
C ILE A 197 9.05 -13.90 16.58
N ASN A 198 8.33 -13.78 15.47
CA ASN A 198 8.94 -13.76 14.14
C ASN A 198 9.03 -12.30 13.66
N LEU A 199 10.19 -11.86 13.14
CA LEU A 199 10.45 -10.47 12.71
C LEU A 199 11.14 -10.43 11.34
N ILE A 200 10.73 -9.49 10.49
CA ILE A 200 11.43 -9.15 9.24
C ILE A 200 12.09 -7.81 9.49
N VAL A 201 13.42 -7.78 9.44
CA VAL A 201 14.18 -6.57 9.76
C VAL A 201 15.29 -6.35 8.76
N LYS A 202 15.57 -5.09 8.45
CA LYS A 202 16.73 -4.65 7.67
C LYS A 202 17.84 -4.23 8.61
N VAL A 203 19.07 -4.65 8.30
CA VAL A 203 20.26 -4.30 9.09
C VAL A 203 20.76 -2.93 8.67
N LEU A 204 20.79 -1.98 9.60
CA LEU A 204 21.32 -0.64 9.38
C LEU A 204 22.83 -0.59 9.68
N ASN A 205 23.22 -1.06 10.87
CA ASN A 205 24.61 -1.09 11.30
C ASN A 205 24.91 -2.34 12.14
N THR A 206 26.18 -2.76 12.17
CA THR A 206 26.66 -3.91 12.96
C THR A 206 27.97 -3.55 13.67
N ASP A 207 27.95 -3.55 15.00
CA ASP A 207 29.12 -3.31 15.86
C ASP A 207 29.54 -4.60 16.57
N VAL A 208 30.74 -5.10 16.29
CA VAL A 208 31.28 -6.30 16.95
C VAL A 208 31.85 -5.93 18.31
N VAL A 209 31.14 -6.29 19.38
CA VAL A 209 31.46 -5.91 20.77
C VAL A 209 32.47 -6.87 21.41
N VAL A 210 32.49 -8.14 20.98
CA VAL A 210 33.44 -9.14 21.47
C VAL A 210 33.95 -9.98 20.30
N ASP A 211 35.26 -10.12 20.19
CA ASP A 211 35.90 -11.05 19.25
C ASP A 211 37.13 -11.70 19.90
N LYS A 212 36.96 -12.95 20.34
CA LYS A 212 38.01 -13.78 20.92
C LYS A 212 38.50 -14.75 19.85
N SER A 213 39.17 -14.22 18.84
CA SER A 213 39.98 -15.02 17.92
C SER A 213 41.17 -15.63 18.67
N GLU A 214 41.54 -16.87 18.34
CA GLU A 214 42.46 -17.76 19.08
C GLU A 214 43.94 -17.29 19.15
N GLU A 215 44.27 -16.01 19.06
CA GLU A 215 45.69 -15.60 19.01
C GLU A 215 46.39 -15.47 20.36
N HIS A 216 45.67 -15.50 21.49
CA HIS A 216 46.30 -15.42 22.81
C HIS A 216 45.65 -16.37 23.83
N GLN A 217 46.03 -17.65 23.82
CA GLN A 217 46.29 -18.45 25.04
C GLN A 217 46.78 -19.87 24.70
N SER A 218 48.09 -20.00 24.68
CA SER A 218 48.81 -21.25 24.89
C SER A 218 48.64 -21.74 26.34
N LEU A 219 47.51 -22.35 26.69
CA LEU A 219 47.38 -23.20 27.88
C LEU A 219 46.30 -24.29 27.69
N PRO A 220 46.59 -25.58 27.98
CA PRO A 220 45.63 -26.66 27.81
C PRO A 220 44.63 -26.65 28.98
N SER A 221 43.40 -26.23 28.73
CA SER A 221 42.33 -26.28 29.73
C SER A 221 41.35 -27.39 29.37
N TYR A 222 41.33 -28.46 30.19
CA TYR A 222 40.36 -29.56 30.16
C TYR A 222 38.94 -29.08 30.51
N SER A 223 38.33 -28.25 29.67
CA SER A 223 36.90 -27.91 29.78
C SER A 223 36.26 -27.88 28.39
N TYR A 224 35.71 -29.04 28.02
CA TYR A 224 34.73 -29.18 26.95
C TYR A 224 33.42 -28.52 27.41
N SER A 225 33.29 -27.21 27.20
CA SER A 225 31.98 -26.58 27.09
C SER A 225 31.67 -26.39 25.60
N PRO A 226 30.65 -27.06 25.06
CA PRO A 226 30.27 -26.94 23.64
C PRO A 226 29.69 -25.56 23.25
N PHE A 227 29.58 -24.63 24.20
CA PHE A 227 29.04 -23.28 24.01
C PHE A 227 30.01 -22.19 24.48
N ARG A 228 31.25 -22.16 23.96
CA ARG A 228 32.11 -20.99 24.18
C ARG A 228 31.59 -19.83 23.32
N ILE A 229 31.17 -18.75 23.98
CA ILE A 229 30.91 -17.48 23.31
C ILE A 229 32.27 -16.88 22.97
N THR A 230 32.63 -16.92 21.69
CA THR A 230 33.88 -16.35 21.18
C THR A 230 33.63 -15.01 20.49
N ARG A 231 32.43 -14.80 19.91
CA ARG A 231 32.09 -13.56 19.22
C ARG A 231 30.70 -13.04 19.60
N VAL A 232 30.55 -11.73 19.77
CA VAL A 232 29.27 -11.05 20.04
C VAL A 232 29.22 -9.76 19.24
N ALA A 233 28.11 -9.51 18.56
CA ALA A 233 27.85 -8.23 17.90
C ALA A 233 26.50 -7.66 18.34
N GLU A 234 26.44 -6.33 18.42
CA GLU A 234 25.22 -5.56 18.57
C GLU A 234 24.94 -4.88 17.24
N SER A 235 23.75 -5.10 16.67
CA SER A 235 23.40 -4.61 15.35
C SER A 235 22.11 -3.81 15.44
N LEU A 236 22.08 -2.62 14.85
CA LEU A 236 20.86 -1.84 14.72
C LEU A 236 20.05 -2.41 13.56
N VAL A 237 18.86 -2.92 13.87
CA VAL A 237 17.94 -3.49 12.88
C VAL A 237 16.57 -2.85 13.03
N GLY A 238 15.80 -2.77 11.94
CA GLY A 238 14.47 -2.17 12.01
C GLY A 238 13.59 -2.50 10.82
N ASP A 239 12.35 -2.05 10.90
CA ASP A 239 11.34 -2.05 9.86
C ASP A 239 10.74 -0.64 9.71
N GLU A 240 9.65 -0.47 8.96
CA GLU A 240 9.00 0.83 8.76
C GLU A 240 8.36 1.41 10.04
N THR A 241 8.34 0.66 11.14
CA THR A 241 7.71 1.05 12.42
C THR A 241 8.72 1.46 13.50
N GLY A 242 10.00 1.16 13.30
CA GLY A 242 11.05 1.57 14.23
C GLY A 242 12.27 0.67 14.21
N THR A 243 13.15 0.90 15.18
CA THR A 243 14.43 0.19 15.31
C THR A 243 14.63 -0.46 16.68
N ILE A 244 15.43 -1.53 16.70
CA ILE A 244 15.84 -2.25 17.90
C ILE A 244 17.27 -2.79 17.74
N ILE A 245 18.02 -2.85 18.83
CA ILE A 245 19.35 -3.48 18.86
C ILE A 245 19.20 -4.99 18.95
N PHE A 246 19.73 -5.67 17.93
CA PHE A 246 19.81 -7.12 17.81
C PHE A 246 21.17 -7.63 18.26
N THR A 247 21.17 -8.49 19.28
CA THR A 247 22.38 -9.13 19.82
C THR A 247 22.60 -10.48 19.14
N THR A 248 23.70 -10.61 18.40
CA THR A 248 24.11 -11.86 17.74
C THR A 248 25.38 -12.44 18.34
N ARG A 249 25.51 -13.77 18.26
CA ARG A 249 26.63 -14.51 18.85
C ARG A 249 27.25 -15.48 17.87
N ASN A 250 28.58 -15.64 17.96
CA ASN A 250 29.38 -16.59 17.20
C ASN A 250 29.07 -16.49 15.69
N GLU A 251 28.67 -17.61 15.07
CA GLU A 251 28.36 -17.71 13.65
C GLU A 251 27.11 -16.90 13.20
N GLN A 252 26.30 -16.38 14.11
CA GLN A 252 25.19 -15.49 13.75
C GLN A 252 25.73 -14.15 13.23
N VAL A 253 26.88 -13.69 13.74
CA VAL A 253 27.49 -12.40 13.38
C VAL A 253 27.78 -12.31 11.87
N ASP A 254 28.17 -13.43 11.26
CA ASP A 254 28.50 -13.48 9.83
C ASP A 254 27.28 -13.35 8.92
N LEU A 255 26.06 -13.56 9.45
CA LEU A 255 24.81 -13.40 8.70
C LEU A 255 24.24 -11.99 8.76
N VAL A 256 24.69 -11.17 9.71
CA VAL A 256 24.14 -9.82 9.98
C VAL A 256 25.02 -8.76 9.33
N THR A 257 24.93 -8.70 8.01
CA THR A 257 25.62 -7.71 7.18
C THR A 257 24.76 -6.47 6.96
N PRO A 258 25.29 -5.24 7.12
CA PRO A 258 24.56 -4.01 6.82
C PRO A 258 23.92 -4.03 5.42
N GLY A 259 22.71 -3.52 5.31
CA GLY A 259 21.87 -3.53 4.10
C GLY A 259 21.16 -4.86 3.81
N SER A 260 21.44 -5.92 4.57
CA SER A 260 20.78 -7.21 4.39
C SER A 260 19.45 -7.28 5.14
N ILE A 261 18.55 -8.12 4.65
CA ILE A 261 17.22 -8.32 5.26
C ILE A 261 17.17 -9.70 5.86
N LEU A 262 16.74 -9.74 7.11
CA LEU A 262 16.75 -10.92 7.95
C LEU A 262 15.32 -11.30 8.32
N LEU A 263 14.99 -12.56 8.05
CA LEU A 263 13.83 -13.25 8.60
C LEU A 263 14.28 -13.93 9.90
N LEU A 264 13.83 -13.39 11.02
CA LEU A 264 14.11 -13.89 12.37
C LEU A 264 12.92 -14.73 12.85
N TYR A 265 13.17 -15.95 13.31
CA TYR A 265 12.11 -16.87 13.76
C TYR A 265 12.26 -17.23 15.24
N GLY A 266 11.21 -17.04 16.04
CA GLY A 266 11.24 -17.39 17.46
C GLY A 266 12.21 -16.53 18.28
N ALA A 267 12.29 -15.24 17.95
CA ALA A 267 13.06 -14.25 18.67
C ALA A 267 12.53 -13.98 20.07
N LYS A 268 13.44 -13.54 20.93
CA LYS A 268 13.17 -13.19 22.32
C LYS A 268 13.58 -11.76 22.59
N ILE A 269 12.70 -11.05 23.29
CA ILE A 269 12.95 -9.70 23.77
C ILE A 269 13.53 -9.79 25.18
N GLN A 270 14.78 -9.35 25.31
CA GLN A 270 15.52 -9.30 26.57
C GLN A 270 15.67 -7.85 27.01
N ILE A 271 15.72 -7.63 28.33
CA ILE A 271 16.11 -6.33 28.88
C ILE A 271 17.58 -6.42 29.28
N TYR A 272 18.40 -5.50 28.77
CA TYR A 272 19.78 -5.33 29.19
C TYR A 272 19.95 -3.91 29.76
N ARG A 273 20.23 -3.81 31.07
CA ARG A 273 20.40 -2.53 31.79
C ARG A 273 19.23 -1.55 31.61
N GLY A 274 18.00 -2.05 31.59
CA GLY A 274 16.79 -1.23 31.41
C GLY A 274 16.35 -1.04 29.96
N PHE A 275 17.13 -1.49 28.98
CA PHE A 275 16.84 -1.29 27.55
C PHE A 275 16.50 -2.59 26.84
N LEU A 276 15.58 -2.54 25.87
CA LEU A 276 15.21 -3.71 25.09
C LEU A 276 16.33 -4.13 24.13
N ARG A 277 16.52 -5.44 24.00
CA ARG A 277 17.43 -6.09 23.06
C ARG A 277 16.70 -7.28 22.43
N LEU A 278 16.80 -7.37 21.12
CA LEU A 278 16.37 -8.55 20.38
C LEU A 278 17.48 -9.60 20.45
N ALA A 279 17.12 -10.86 20.69
CA ALA A 279 18.08 -11.97 20.72
C ALA A 279 17.47 -13.25 20.13
N LEU A 280 18.35 -14.11 19.62
CA LEU A 280 18.01 -15.46 19.16
C LEU A 280 18.84 -16.50 19.89
N GLU A 281 18.25 -17.67 20.13
CA GLU A 281 18.95 -18.77 20.78
C GLU A 281 19.93 -19.46 19.81
N ASN A 282 19.47 -19.73 18.58
CA ASN A 282 20.19 -20.56 17.61
C ASN A 282 20.30 -19.89 16.24
N LYS A 283 21.35 -20.22 15.48
CA LYS A 283 21.57 -19.71 14.11
C LYS A 283 20.50 -20.13 13.10
N MET A 284 19.90 -21.32 13.28
CA MET A 284 18.83 -21.83 12.40
C MET A 284 17.57 -20.95 12.38
N GLN A 285 17.49 -19.98 13.29
CA GLN A 285 16.40 -19.03 13.41
C GLN A 285 16.63 -17.74 12.59
N ILE A 286 17.75 -17.63 11.87
CA ILE A 286 18.05 -16.50 10.99
C ILE A 286 18.05 -17.00 9.55
N LYS A 287 17.26 -16.37 8.67
CA LYS A 287 17.39 -16.53 7.22
C LYS A 287 17.62 -15.18 6.57
N VAL A 288 18.61 -15.10 5.69
CA VAL A 288 18.81 -13.93 4.84
C VAL A 288 17.80 -14.01 3.70
N ALA A 289 16.97 -12.98 3.57
CA ALA A 289 16.01 -12.85 2.48
C ALA A 289 16.69 -12.33 1.21
N GLU A 290 16.05 -12.52 0.06
CA GLU A 290 16.42 -11.78 -1.15
C GLU A 290 16.29 -10.27 -0.89
N PRO A 291 17.14 -9.42 -1.51
CA PRO A 291 17.08 -7.98 -1.32
C PRO A 291 15.68 -7.44 -1.60
N MET A 292 15.12 -6.77 -0.61
CA MET A 292 13.78 -6.19 -0.62
C MET A 292 13.93 -4.72 -0.22
N GLU A 293 13.54 -3.78 -1.07
CA GLU A 293 13.65 -2.37 -0.70
C GLU A 293 12.45 -1.97 0.16
N PHE A 294 12.70 -1.76 1.46
CA PHE A 294 11.81 -1.00 2.34
C PHE A 294 12.65 -0.03 3.17
N ASP A 295 12.03 1.11 3.48
CA ASP A 295 12.61 2.13 4.35
C ASP A 295 12.39 1.74 5.80
N VAL A 296 13.44 1.96 6.61
CA VAL A 296 13.39 1.73 8.04
C VAL A 296 13.17 3.07 8.70
N ASP A 297 12.23 3.13 9.64
CA ASP A 297 12.06 4.32 10.47
C ASP A 297 13.20 4.36 11.51
N ASP A 298 14.21 5.18 11.23
CA ASP A 298 15.41 5.35 12.04
C ASP A 298 15.36 6.56 13.00
N ASP A 299 14.18 7.16 13.20
CA ASP A 299 13.98 8.22 14.18
C ASP A 299 14.29 7.73 15.60
N GLU A 300 15.01 8.54 16.39
CA GLU A 300 15.43 8.19 17.76
C GLU A 300 14.24 7.88 18.68
N ASP A 301 13.09 8.53 18.46
CA ASP A 301 11.86 8.33 19.22
C ASP A 301 11.21 6.96 18.93
N CYS A 302 11.50 6.35 17.78
CA CYS A 302 11.00 5.03 17.35
C CYS A 302 12.00 3.90 17.67
N ASN A 303 13.11 4.20 18.36
CA ASN A 303 14.10 3.21 18.75
C ASN A 303 13.76 2.58 20.11
N LEU A 304 13.23 1.35 20.09
CA LEU A 304 12.85 0.61 21.30
C LEU A 304 14.02 0.26 22.22
N SER A 305 15.25 0.34 21.72
CA SER A 305 16.45 0.13 22.52
C SER A 305 16.94 1.39 23.25
N LEU A 306 16.32 2.55 23.03
CA LEU A 306 16.57 3.80 23.76
C LEU A 306 15.53 4.08 24.85
N ALA A 307 14.36 3.46 24.78
CA ALA A 307 13.34 3.54 25.84
C ALA A 307 13.76 2.72 27.09
N GLU A 308 13.51 3.29 28.26
CA GLU A 308 13.77 2.67 29.57
C GLU A 308 12.54 1.88 30.04
N TYR A 309 12.75 0.62 30.44
CA TYR A 309 11.70 -0.29 30.88
C TYR A 309 12.00 -0.87 32.26
N ASP A 310 11.00 -0.82 33.14
CA ASP A 310 11.04 -1.47 34.44
C ASP A 310 10.75 -2.97 34.33
N VAL A 311 11.55 -3.78 35.04
CA VAL A 311 11.28 -5.22 35.19
C VAL A 311 10.21 -5.38 36.28
N ILE A 312 8.99 -5.74 35.89
CA ILE A 312 7.90 -6.09 36.82
C ILE A 312 8.06 -7.54 37.30
#